data_AF-A0AAU0U9D7-F1
#
_entry.id   AF-A0AAU0U9D7-F1
#
_cell.length_a   1.000
_cell.length_b   1.000
_cell.length_c   1.000
_cell.angle_alpha   90.00
_cell.angle_beta   90.00
_cell.angle_gamma   90.00
#
_symmetry.space_group_name_H-M   'P 1'
#
loop_
_entity.id
_entity.type
_entity.pdbx_description
1 polymer ?
#
loop_
_entity_poly.entity_id
_entity_poly.type
_entity_poly.pdbx_seq_one_letter_code
_entity_poly.pdbx_strand_id
1 'polypeptide(L)'
;MFLSALFYEVKGLEPEDKYFLVRFIQHFGREEPVELGVKALAKQFGLSDRHVTASLKELDKRGVMTFLSTPAGKGRPKRSYQLTDDFHNKLNKASAQPATDHEEAVSRLLKHENRKAAQASEKAEEHNEGVDLAADARRKRQPGRLSIVNSLLLSVLLCRADRLGVVSGLGFSALCKITGLSKERLKNRVLCLIDLGLIRTYVPGATSSVLFEKMKSIYFLNLNHPELSGGDNATSVLVCTTRLDFPTRAQHADTIRRNTRQNPTTHQNYPYGEVLSLCKDQQPSFFHFLQVMLEKYAAHLLSKYWSVLVNCPSSQWIDDQELQARIRNDFRPPARLSDSGDDCLKVFGRDRCGILVDELYHGAYSLAIWITELFDQVSGVPFGAMDFVIIPRLLRSGYFLLTLLALPRSSDGWRGGVVIEPNADNRVEPQFFPCESDIPLEDRYRFGLLTRPGSKVKNP
;
A
#
# COMPACT_ATOMS: atom_id res chain seq x y z
N MET A 1 -2.12 2.43 21.25
CA MET A 1 -1.13 1.58 21.97
C MET A 1 -1.00 0.17 21.40
N PHE A 2 -2.09 -0.55 21.14
CA PHE A 2 -2.02 -1.87 20.49
C PHE A 2 -1.37 -1.80 19.09
N LEU A 3 -1.45 -0.64 18.42
CA LEU A 3 -0.74 -0.36 17.17
C LEU A 3 0.79 -0.51 17.32
N SER A 4 1.36 -0.05 18.43
CA SER A 4 2.79 -0.22 18.73
C SER A 4 3.15 -1.69 18.92
N ALA A 5 2.23 -2.48 19.48
CA ALA A 5 2.39 -3.92 19.61
C ALA A 5 2.47 -4.63 18.26
N LEU A 6 1.79 -4.13 17.21
CA LEU A 6 1.92 -4.69 15.85
C LEU A 6 3.37 -4.65 15.36
N PHE A 7 4.10 -3.55 15.61
CA PHE A 7 5.48 -3.36 15.11
C PHE A 7 6.58 -3.92 16.01
N TYR A 8 6.26 -4.28 17.25
CA TYR A 8 7.28 -4.78 18.18
C TYR A 8 7.79 -6.17 17.78
N GLU A 9 9.07 -6.28 17.39
CA GLU A 9 9.66 -7.56 16.98
C GLU A 9 9.91 -8.46 18.20
N VAL A 10 9.20 -9.58 18.28
CA VAL A 10 9.51 -10.69 19.19
C VAL A 10 10.15 -11.77 18.34
N LYS A 11 11.49 -11.90 18.40
CA LYS A 11 12.24 -12.87 17.60
C LYS A 11 11.62 -14.24 17.76
N GLY A 12 11.38 -14.95 16.65
CA GLY A 12 10.91 -16.34 16.58
C GLY A 12 9.44 -16.57 16.94
N LEU A 13 8.65 -15.53 17.15
CA LEU A 13 7.21 -15.65 17.40
C LEU A 13 6.46 -15.98 16.10
N GLU A 14 5.53 -16.92 16.13
CA GLU A 14 4.71 -17.23 14.95
C GLU A 14 3.63 -16.16 14.72
N PRO A 15 3.09 -16.03 13.49
CA PRO A 15 2.06 -15.03 13.18
C PRO A 15 0.81 -15.15 14.05
N GLU A 16 0.40 -16.36 14.37
CA GLU A 16 -0.77 -16.66 15.19
C GLU A 16 -0.56 -16.19 16.65
N ASP A 17 0.63 -16.40 17.20
CA ASP A 17 1.01 -15.91 18.54
C ASP A 17 1.14 -14.38 18.56
N LYS A 18 1.66 -13.81 17.47
CA LYS A 18 1.74 -12.36 17.28
C LYS A 18 0.35 -11.72 17.26
N TYR A 19 -0.60 -12.35 16.57
CA TYR A 19 -1.99 -11.92 16.57
C TYR A 19 -2.62 -12.01 17.97
N PHE A 20 -2.41 -13.12 18.68
CA PHE A 20 -2.88 -13.28 20.06
C PHE A 20 -2.38 -12.12 20.96
N LEU A 21 -1.07 -11.83 20.92
CA LEU A 21 -0.47 -10.75 21.71
C LEU A 21 -1.12 -9.39 21.42
N VAL A 22 -1.32 -9.06 20.15
CA VAL A 22 -1.93 -7.78 19.74
C VAL A 22 -3.38 -7.70 20.22
N ARG A 23 -4.16 -8.78 20.09
CA ARG A 23 -5.56 -8.85 20.58
C ARG A 23 -5.64 -8.77 22.10
N PHE A 24 -4.71 -9.39 22.81
CA PHE A 24 -4.61 -9.32 24.27
C PHE A 24 -4.41 -7.87 24.73
N ILE A 25 -3.45 -7.16 24.13
CA ILE A 25 -3.19 -5.74 24.43
C ILE A 25 -4.39 -4.85 24.05
N GLN A 26 -5.07 -5.17 22.95
CA GLN A 26 -6.25 -4.42 22.50
C GLN A 26 -7.45 -4.56 23.47
N HIS A 27 -7.65 -5.74 24.07
CA HIS A 27 -8.82 -6.02 24.93
C HIS A 27 -8.59 -5.73 26.40
N PHE A 28 -7.40 -6.02 26.94
CA PHE A 28 -7.15 -5.97 28.38
C PHE A 28 -6.19 -4.85 28.81
N GLY A 29 -5.59 -4.14 27.85
CA GLY A 29 -4.68 -3.05 28.19
C GLY A 29 -3.44 -3.55 28.92
N ARG A 30 -3.05 -2.83 29.99
CA ARG A 30 -1.71 -2.95 30.62
C ARG A 30 -1.69 -3.45 32.06
N GLU A 31 -2.70 -3.17 32.87
CA GLU A 31 -2.48 -3.09 34.32
C GLU A 31 -3.14 -4.21 35.13
N GLU A 32 -4.23 -4.80 34.64
CA GLU A 32 -4.95 -5.80 35.41
C GLU A 32 -4.63 -7.24 34.96
N PRO A 33 -4.25 -8.13 35.90
CA PRO A 33 -4.12 -9.55 35.62
C PRO A 33 -5.44 -10.11 35.09
N VAL A 34 -5.40 -10.75 33.92
CA VAL A 34 -6.60 -11.27 33.27
C VAL A 34 -6.89 -12.68 33.77
N GLU A 35 -8.01 -12.88 34.48
CA GLU A 35 -8.45 -14.19 34.99
C GLU A 35 -9.35 -14.99 34.01
N LEU A 36 -9.07 -14.95 32.71
CA LEU A 36 -9.89 -15.64 31.71
C LEU A 36 -9.33 -17.01 31.34
N GLY A 37 -10.20 -18.02 31.35
CA GLY A 37 -9.84 -19.34 30.86
C GLY A 37 -9.54 -19.35 29.34
N VAL A 38 -8.73 -20.32 28.91
CA VAL A 38 -8.34 -20.53 27.50
C VAL A 38 -9.55 -20.49 26.54
N LYS A 39 -10.66 -21.12 26.91
CA LYS A 39 -11.90 -21.14 26.10
C LYS A 39 -12.52 -19.75 25.90
N ALA A 40 -12.49 -18.92 26.94
CA ALA A 40 -13.02 -17.56 26.87
C ALA A 40 -12.15 -16.70 25.94
N LEU A 41 -10.82 -16.80 26.10
CA LEU A 41 -9.85 -16.12 25.23
C LEU A 41 -9.97 -16.59 23.76
N ALA A 42 -10.11 -17.90 23.54
CA ALA A 42 -10.29 -18.49 22.21
C ALA A 42 -11.54 -17.93 21.52
N LYS A 43 -12.68 -17.91 22.23
CA LYS A 43 -13.94 -17.33 21.73
C LYS A 43 -13.81 -15.83 21.44
N GLN A 44 -13.16 -15.08 22.32
CA GLN A 44 -13.02 -13.62 22.21
C GLN A 44 -12.07 -13.18 21.09
N PHE A 45 -11.05 -14.00 20.80
CA PHE A 45 -10.02 -13.69 19.80
C PHE A 45 -10.22 -14.43 18.47
N GLY A 46 -11.22 -15.32 18.36
CA GLY A 46 -11.45 -16.10 17.14
C GLY A 46 -10.38 -17.17 16.88
N LEU A 47 -9.63 -17.56 17.91
CA LEU A 47 -8.57 -18.57 17.85
C LEU A 47 -9.08 -19.93 18.33
N SER A 48 -8.36 -21.00 18.01
CA SER A 48 -8.63 -22.32 18.60
C SER A 48 -8.02 -22.42 20.00
N ASP A 49 -8.61 -23.23 20.89
CA ASP A 49 -8.04 -23.53 22.21
C ASP A 49 -6.58 -23.99 22.14
N ARG A 50 -6.25 -24.75 21.09
CA ARG A 50 -4.88 -25.24 20.83
C ARG A 50 -3.93 -24.08 20.53
N HIS A 51 -4.32 -23.15 19.65
CA HIS A 51 -3.51 -21.98 19.35
C HIS A 51 -3.37 -21.07 20.57
N VAL A 52 -4.44 -20.78 21.30
CA VAL A 52 -4.34 -19.97 22.54
C VAL A 52 -3.40 -20.61 23.55
N THR A 53 -3.49 -21.91 23.76
CA THR A 53 -2.58 -22.62 24.69
C THR A 53 -1.13 -22.57 24.22
N ALA A 54 -0.89 -22.73 22.92
CA ALA A 54 0.45 -22.63 22.33
C ALA A 54 1.01 -21.21 22.45
N SER A 55 0.24 -20.20 22.06
CA SER A 55 0.63 -18.78 22.13
C SER A 55 0.95 -18.34 23.54
N LEU A 56 0.15 -18.73 24.53
CA LEU A 56 0.44 -18.45 25.93
C LEU A 56 1.80 -19.03 26.35
N LYS A 57 2.03 -20.33 26.09
CA LYS A 57 3.32 -20.99 26.42
C LYS A 57 4.50 -20.30 25.74
N GLU A 58 4.33 -19.91 24.49
CA GLU A 58 5.40 -19.31 23.70
C GLU A 58 5.72 -17.88 24.15
N LEU A 59 4.71 -17.11 24.54
CA LEU A 59 4.88 -15.76 25.09
C LEU A 59 5.55 -15.77 26.47
N ASP A 60 5.25 -16.76 27.32
CA ASP A 60 5.90 -16.96 28.62
C ASP A 60 7.36 -17.40 28.46
N LYS A 61 7.62 -18.39 27.60
CA LYS A 61 8.97 -18.82 27.25
C LYS A 61 9.86 -17.67 26.75
N ARG A 62 9.26 -16.67 26.09
CA ARG A 62 9.96 -15.50 25.55
C ARG A 62 9.96 -14.30 26.50
N GLY A 63 9.44 -14.44 27.71
CA GLY A 63 9.41 -13.38 28.74
C GLY A 63 8.52 -12.20 28.39
N VAL A 64 7.55 -12.38 27.47
CA VAL A 64 6.59 -11.34 27.07
C VAL A 64 5.41 -11.30 28.04
N MET A 65 4.97 -12.47 28.52
CA MET A 65 3.92 -12.62 29.53
C MET A 65 4.41 -13.45 30.71
N THR A 66 3.77 -13.28 31.85
CA THR A 66 3.94 -14.12 33.04
C THR A 66 2.61 -14.74 33.43
N PHE A 67 2.70 -15.94 34.02
CA PHE A 67 1.57 -16.64 34.60
C PHE A 67 1.61 -16.52 36.11
N LEU A 68 0.54 -15.98 36.69
CA LEU A 68 0.31 -16.07 38.12
C LEU A 68 -0.72 -17.18 38.36
N SER A 69 -0.36 -18.13 39.22
CA SER A 69 -1.26 -19.18 39.67
C SER A 69 -1.70 -18.86 41.08
N THR A 70 -2.87 -18.25 41.24
CA THR A 70 -3.41 -17.98 42.56
C THR A 70 -3.99 -19.29 43.11
N PRO A 71 -3.53 -19.78 44.28
CA PRO A 71 -4.16 -20.93 44.93
C PRO A 71 -5.53 -20.50 45.45
N ALA A 72 -6.55 -20.63 44.63
CA ALA A 72 -7.93 -20.69 45.12
C ALA A 72 -8.10 -22.05 45.82
N GLY A 73 -8.70 -22.06 47.02
CA GLY A 73 -8.99 -23.30 47.76
C GLY A 73 -9.80 -24.33 46.95
N LYS A 74 -10.05 -25.53 47.51
CA LYS A 74 -10.69 -26.73 46.89
C LYS A 74 -11.17 -26.52 45.44
N GLY A 75 -10.24 -26.65 44.49
CA GLY A 75 -10.50 -26.46 43.06
C GLY A 75 -9.20 -26.40 42.25
N ARG A 76 -9.33 -26.42 40.91
CA ARG A 76 -8.19 -26.23 40.00
C ARG A 76 -7.74 -24.76 40.10
N PRO A 77 -6.44 -24.47 40.29
CA PRO A 77 -5.95 -23.10 40.48
C PRO A 77 -6.33 -22.22 39.29
N LYS A 78 -6.81 -21.01 39.58
CA LYS A 78 -7.09 -19.98 38.57
C LYS A 78 -5.76 -19.47 38.03
N ARG A 79 -5.66 -19.39 36.70
CA ARG A 79 -4.51 -18.78 36.02
C ARG A 79 -4.87 -17.34 35.69
N SER A 80 -4.03 -16.41 36.13
CA SER A 80 -4.09 -15.02 35.67
C SER A 80 -2.90 -14.72 34.76
N TYR A 81 -3.18 -13.90 33.76
CA TYR A 81 -2.28 -13.60 32.66
C TYR A 81 -1.93 -12.12 32.70
N GLN A 82 -0.64 -11.79 32.70
CA GLN A 82 -0.16 -10.41 32.66
C GLN A 82 1.05 -10.30 31.72
N LEU A 83 1.25 -9.12 31.13
CA LEU A 83 2.46 -8.80 30.40
C LEU A 83 3.58 -8.46 31.38
N THR A 84 4.82 -8.76 31.04
CA THR A 84 5.96 -8.46 31.92
C THR A 84 6.24 -6.95 31.98
N ASP A 85 6.69 -6.45 33.14
CA ASP A 85 7.04 -5.04 33.31
C ASP A 85 8.13 -4.57 32.33
N ASP A 86 9.10 -5.44 32.03
CA ASP A 86 10.14 -5.17 31.03
C ASP A 86 9.54 -4.99 29.63
N PHE A 87 8.61 -5.87 29.22
CA PHE A 87 7.91 -5.76 27.95
C PHE A 87 7.02 -4.51 27.91
N HIS A 88 6.33 -4.21 29.01
CA HIS A 88 5.55 -2.98 29.17
C HIS A 88 6.39 -1.72 28.96
N ASN A 89 7.52 -1.63 29.64
CA ASN A 89 8.43 -0.49 29.54
C ASN A 89 8.97 -0.32 28.11
N LYS A 90 9.28 -1.43 27.42
CA LYS A 90 9.71 -1.40 26.02
C LYS A 90 8.59 -0.93 25.09
N LEU A 91 7.36 -1.36 25.33
CA LEU A 91 6.19 -0.96 24.54
C LEU A 91 5.82 0.52 24.78
N ASN A 92 6.01 1.04 26.00
CA ASN A 92 5.83 2.46 26.33
C ASN A 92 6.83 3.32 25.56
N LYS A 93 8.11 2.95 25.56
CA LYS A 93 9.15 3.64 24.79
C LYS A 93 8.88 3.60 23.28
N ALA A 94 8.32 2.49 22.78
CA ALA A 94 7.97 2.33 21.37
C ALA A 94 6.66 3.02 20.95
N SER A 95 5.85 3.50 21.90
CA SER A 95 4.54 4.10 21.62
C SER A 95 4.60 5.50 21.01
N ALA A 96 5.78 6.10 20.90
CA ALA A 96 6.03 7.38 20.25
C ALA A 96 5.99 7.34 18.69
N GLN A 97 5.50 6.24 18.09
CA GLN A 97 5.35 6.17 16.63
C GLN A 97 4.18 7.02 16.14
N PRO A 98 4.26 7.59 14.92
CA PRO A 98 3.25 8.51 14.41
C PRO A 98 1.86 7.85 14.39
N ALA A 99 0.84 8.67 14.68
CA ALA A 99 -0.56 8.28 14.54
C ALA A 99 -0.82 7.73 13.14
N THR A 100 -1.60 6.65 13.04
CA THR A 100 -2.07 6.13 11.77
C THR A 100 -3.42 6.75 11.46
N ASP A 101 -3.63 7.13 10.21
CA ASP A 101 -4.92 7.63 9.73
C ASP A 101 -6.01 6.55 9.71
N HIS A 102 -5.64 5.27 9.92
CA HIS A 102 -6.49 4.10 9.72
C HIS A 102 -6.75 3.29 11.01
N GLU A 103 -6.62 3.90 12.19
CA GLU A 103 -6.75 3.18 13.48
C GLU A 103 -8.11 2.48 13.64
N GLU A 104 -9.19 3.11 13.16
CA GLU A 104 -10.54 2.53 13.19
C GLU A 104 -10.65 1.30 12.28
N ALA A 105 -10.09 1.37 11.07
CA ALA A 105 -10.09 0.25 10.12
C ALA A 105 -9.29 -0.93 10.68
N VAL A 106 -8.11 -0.67 11.27
CA VAL A 106 -7.31 -1.69 11.95
C VAL A 106 -8.08 -2.31 13.11
N SER A 107 -8.75 -1.47 13.93
CA SER A 107 -9.55 -1.93 15.05
C SER A 107 -10.72 -2.81 14.60
N ARG A 108 -11.39 -2.45 13.50
CA ARG A 108 -12.49 -3.23 12.91
C ARG A 108 -12.00 -4.57 12.36
N LEU A 109 -10.91 -4.58 11.61
CA LEU A 109 -10.31 -5.81 11.06
C LEU A 109 -9.97 -6.82 12.17
N LEU A 110 -9.35 -6.34 13.25
CA LEU A 110 -9.01 -7.20 14.38
C LEU A 110 -10.26 -7.68 15.14
N LYS A 111 -11.38 -6.94 15.12
CA LYS A 111 -12.64 -7.35 15.79
C LYS A 111 -13.51 -8.32 14.96
N HIS A 112 -13.46 -8.26 13.63
CA HIS A 112 -14.45 -8.88 12.72
C HIS A 112 -14.48 -10.43 12.76
N GLU A 113 -13.49 -11.10 13.36
CA GLU A 113 -13.46 -12.56 13.45
C GLU A 113 -14.48 -13.17 14.43
N ASN A 114 -15.10 -12.34 15.28
CA ASN A 114 -16.09 -12.78 16.27
C ASN A 114 -17.47 -13.13 15.69
N ARG A 115 -17.73 -12.85 14.41
CA ARG A 115 -19.08 -13.02 13.80
C ARG A 115 -19.52 -14.49 13.63
N LYS A 116 -18.60 -15.46 13.67
CA LYS A 116 -18.92 -16.90 13.54
C LYS A 116 -18.68 -17.77 14.78
N ALA A 117 -17.95 -17.30 15.80
CA ALA A 117 -17.86 -18.04 17.06
C ALA A 117 -19.19 -18.06 17.82
N ALA A 118 -20.10 -17.12 17.51
CA ALA A 118 -21.47 -17.09 18.04
C ALA A 118 -22.47 -17.88 17.18
N GLN A 119 -22.28 -17.99 15.86
CA GLN A 119 -23.24 -18.65 14.95
C GLN A 119 -22.96 -20.14 14.71
N ALA A 120 -21.79 -20.64 15.10
CA ALA A 120 -21.48 -22.07 15.05
C ALA A 120 -22.10 -22.87 16.22
N SER A 121 -22.58 -22.22 17.28
CA SER A 121 -23.26 -22.89 18.39
C SER A 121 -24.77 -23.06 18.21
N GLU A 122 -25.37 -22.48 17.16
CA GLU A 122 -26.83 -22.52 16.91
C GLU A 122 -27.23 -23.37 15.69
N LYS A 123 -26.28 -23.98 14.96
CA LYS A 123 -26.55 -24.78 13.75
C LYS A 123 -25.94 -26.18 13.79
N ALA A 124 -25.88 -26.79 14.97
CA ALA A 124 -25.47 -28.19 15.11
C ALA A 124 -26.65 -29.18 15.10
N GLU A 125 -27.88 -28.71 14.96
CA GLU A 125 -29.05 -29.55 14.73
C GLU A 125 -29.77 -29.02 13.49
N GLU A 126 -29.46 -29.61 12.33
CA GLU A 126 -30.45 -30.15 11.38
C GLU A 126 -29.80 -30.51 10.02
N HIS A 127 -29.86 -31.80 9.76
CA HIS A 127 -29.95 -32.51 8.48
C HIS A 127 -28.72 -32.65 7.55
N ASN A 128 -28.37 -33.94 7.42
CA ASN A 128 -27.49 -34.60 6.48
C ASN A 128 -28.05 -34.62 5.04
N GLU A 129 -27.20 -35.13 4.15
CA GLU A 129 -27.38 -35.53 2.74
C GLU A 129 -26.96 -34.43 1.75
N GLY A 130 -26.08 -34.63 0.77
CA GLY A 130 -25.35 -35.78 0.28
C GLY A 130 -24.90 -35.43 -1.15
N VAL A 131 -23.66 -35.72 -1.51
CA VAL A 131 -23.07 -35.69 -2.88
C VAL A 131 -22.65 -34.32 -3.46
N ASP A 132 -21.36 -34.00 -3.28
CA ASP A 132 -20.37 -33.50 -4.28
C ASP A 132 -19.19 -32.78 -3.58
N LEU A 133 -18.38 -33.58 -2.88
CA LEU A 133 -17.40 -33.13 -1.87
C LEU A 133 -16.19 -32.34 -2.42
N ALA A 134 -16.02 -32.22 -3.75
CA ALA A 134 -14.87 -31.53 -4.36
C ALA A 134 -15.19 -30.14 -4.93
N ALA A 135 -16.41 -29.93 -5.47
CA ALA A 135 -16.84 -28.63 -5.97
C ALA A 135 -17.34 -27.72 -4.83
N ASP A 136 -17.88 -28.33 -3.79
CA ASP A 136 -18.51 -27.62 -2.66
C ASP A 136 -17.46 -27.05 -1.68
N ALA A 137 -16.25 -27.62 -1.63
CA ALA A 137 -15.11 -27.07 -0.90
C ALA A 137 -14.59 -25.75 -1.50
N ARG A 138 -14.81 -25.50 -2.80
CA ARG A 138 -14.50 -24.22 -3.45
C ARG A 138 -15.59 -23.17 -3.25
N ARG A 139 -16.86 -23.58 -3.14
CA ARG A 139 -18.00 -22.69 -2.82
C ARG A 139 -18.14 -22.37 -1.32
N LYS A 140 -17.57 -23.17 -0.42
CA LYS A 140 -17.56 -22.93 1.05
C LYS A 140 -16.49 -21.96 1.56
N ARG A 141 -15.58 -21.45 0.72
CA ARG A 141 -14.80 -20.24 1.06
C ARG A 141 -15.74 -19.04 0.93
N GLN A 142 -16.50 -18.78 1.99
CA GLN A 142 -17.41 -17.65 2.01
C GLN A 142 -16.65 -16.37 1.60
N PRO A 143 -17.17 -15.63 0.60
CA PRO A 143 -16.59 -14.34 0.24
C PRO A 143 -16.71 -13.41 1.46
N GLY A 144 -15.58 -12.89 1.95
CA GLY A 144 -15.56 -11.91 3.05
C GLY A 144 -15.12 -12.43 4.43
N ARG A 145 -14.32 -13.51 4.52
CA ARG A 145 -13.63 -13.84 5.79
C ARG A 145 -12.11 -13.88 5.60
N LEU A 146 -11.46 -12.80 6.02
CA LEU A 146 -10.01 -12.78 6.20
C LEU A 146 -9.59 -13.83 7.23
N SER A 147 -8.48 -14.50 6.94
CA SER A 147 -7.81 -15.35 7.93
C SER A 147 -7.06 -14.47 8.93
N ILE A 148 -6.90 -14.94 10.16
CA ILE A 148 -6.15 -14.28 11.26
C ILE A 148 -4.83 -13.67 10.79
N VAL A 149 -4.08 -14.44 10.02
CA VAL A 149 -2.77 -14.04 9.49
C VAL A 149 -2.89 -12.95 8.42
N ASN A 150 -3.92 -12.99 7.58
CA ASN A 150 -4.20 -11.93 6.61
C ASN A 150 -4.69 -10.66 7.33
N SER A 151 -5.53 -10.80 8.36
CA SER A 151 -5.98 -9.69 9.21
C SER A 151 -4.80 -9.01 9.89
N LEU A 152 -3.85 -9.79 10.44
CA LEU A 152 -2.60 -9.29 11.02
C LEU A 152 -1.75 -8.55 9.99
N LEU A 153 -1.50 -9.16 8.83
CA LEU A 153 -0.70 -8.56 7.76
C LEU A 153 -1.32 -7.24 7.27
N LEU A 154 -2.63 -7.24 7.01
CA LEU A 154 -3.35 -6.06 6.55
C LEU A 154 -3.36 -4.95 7.61
N SER A 155 -3.49 -5.31 8.89
CA SER A 155 -3.37 -4.37 10.01
C SER A 155 -2.00 -3.69 10.04
N VAL A 156 -0.91 -4.46 9.86
CA VAL A 156 0.45 -3.90 9.79
C VAL A 156 0.61 -2.95 8.60
N LEU A 157 0.04 -3.30 7.44
CA LEU A 157 0.08 -2.45 6.25
C LEU A 157 -0.69 -1.14 6.46
N LEU A 158 -1.92 -1.19 6.98
CA LEU A 158 -2.75 -0.01 7.26
C LEU A 158 -2.08 0.96 8.23
N CYS A 159 -1.44 0.44 9.27
CA CYS A 159 -0.70 1.27 10.23
C CYS A 159 0.46 2.06 9.60
N ARG A 160 0.95 1.67 8.42
CA ARG A 160 1.99 2.39 7.66
C ARG A 160 1.48 2.99 6.36
N ALA A 161 0.20 2.87 6.08
CA ALA A 161 -0.41 3.49 4.92
C ALA A 161 -0.59 4.98 5.17
N ASP A 162 -0.39 5.78 4.14
CA ASP A 162 -0.81 7.17 4.13
C ASP A 162 -2.35 7.29 4.06
N ARG A 163 -2.86 8.52 4.10
CA ARG A 163 -4.29 8.84 4.03
C ARG A 163 -5.00 8.23 2.80
N LEU A 164 -4.28 8.00 1.69
CA LEU A 164 -4.80 7.43 0.45
C LEU A 164 -4.63 5.90 0.35
N GLY A 165 -4.02 5.27 1.36
CA GLY A 165 -3.85 3.83 1.43
C GLY A 165 -2.54 3.33 0.80
N VAL A 166 -1.56 4.20 0.55
CA VAL A 166 -0.26 3.84 -0.04
C VAL A 166 0.75 3.54 1.06
N VAL A 167 1.39 2.37 0.97
CA VAL A 167 2.45 1.94 1.87
C VAL A 167 3.77 1.90 1.11
N SER A 168 4.65 2.91 1.30
CA SER A 168 5.93 3.02 0.56
C SER A 168 7.20 2.87 1.41
N GLY A 169 7.09 2.40 2.66
CA GLY A 169 8.19 2.36 3.63
C GLY A 169 8.54 0.99 4.22
N LEU A 170 7.81 -0.07 3.84
CA LEU A 170 7.96 -1.40 4.42
C LEU A 170 8.59 -2.39 3.43
N GLY A 171 9.83 -2.77 3.70
CA GLY A 171 10.51 -3.82 2.95
C GLY A 171 9.99 -5.21 3.31
N PHE A 172 10.09 -6.15 2.35
CA PHE A 172 9.67 -7.54 2.53
C PHE A 172 10.29 -8.22 3.76
N SER A 173 11.58 -7.96 4.02
CA SER A 173 12.29 -8.47 5.21
C SER A 173 11.73 -7.91 6.52
N ALA A 174 11.40 -6.62 6.55
CA ALA A 174 10.81 -5.98 7.72
C ALA A 174 9.41 -6.54 8.00
N LEU A 175 8.58 -6.73 6.96
CA LEU A 175 7.27 -7.38 7.09
C LEU A 175 7.37 -8.79 7.68
N CYS A 176 8.32 -9.62 7.21
CA CYS A 176 8.54 -10.95 7.80
C CYS A 176 8.89 -10.87 9.29
N LYS A 177 9.77 -9.95 9.71
CA LYS A 177 10.17 -9.77 11.11
C LYS A 177 9.00 -9.32 12.00
N ILE A 178 8.22 -8.37 11.52
CA ILE A 178 7.11 -7.77 12.26
C ILE A 178 5.95 -8.77 12.42
N THR A 179 5.66 -9.53 11.36
CA THR A 179 4.53 -10.47 11.32
C THR A 179 4.86 -11.88 11.76
N GLY A 180 6.14 -12.25 11.85
CA GLY A 180 6.58 -13.64 12.08
C GLY A 180 6.44 -14.54 10.84
N LEU A 181 6.08 -13.99 9.68
CA LEU A 181 5.86 -14.79 8.46
C LEU A 181 7.18 -15.19 7.79
N SER A 182 7.20 -16.41 7.24
CA SER A 182 8.24 -16.81 6.28
C SER A 182 8.05 -16.08 4.96
N LYS A 183 9.12 -16.01 4.15
CA LYS A 183 9.09 -15.33 2.86
C LYS A 183 8.02 -15.91 1.91
N GLU A 184 7.90 -17.23 1.86
CA GLU A 184 6.91 -17.89 1.01
C GLU A 184 5.48 -17.66 1.50
N ARG A 185 5.24 -17.78 2.82
CA ARG A 185 3.93 -17.50 3.41
C ARG A 185 3.51 -16.05 3.14
N LEU A 186 4.43 -15.09 3.28
CA LEU A 186 4.15 -13.67 3.03
C LEU A 186 3.77 -13.43 1.56
N LYS A 187 4.51 -13.99 0.58
CA LYS A 187 4.13 -13.89 -0.85
C LYS A 187 2.73 -14.43 -1.11
N ASN A 188 2.44 -15.63 -0.61
CA ASN A 188 1.14 -16.25 -0.78
C ASN A 188 0.01 -15.44 -0.11
N ARG A 189 0.28 -14.81 1.05
CA ARG A 189 -0.70 -13.95 1.72
C ARG A 189 -0.93 -12.64 0.97
N VAL A 190 0.11 -12.01 0.44
CA VAL A 190 -0.03 -10.81 -0.42
C VAL A 190 -0.87 -11.14 -1.66
N LEU A 191 -0.58 -12.26 -2.35
CA LEU A 191 -1.40 -12.71 -3.47
C LEU A 191 -2.86 -12.96 -3.07
N CYS A 192 -3.08 -13.60 -1.92
CA CYS A 192 -4.44 -13.78 -1.39
C CYS A 192 -5.15 -12.44 -1.11
N LEU A 193 -4.45 -11.43 -0.59
CA LEU A 193 -5.04 -10.10 -0.36
C LEU A 193 -5.35 -9.37 -1.67
N ILE A 194 -4.55 -9.60 -2.71
CA ILE A 194 -4.81 -9.12 -4.08
C ILE A 194 -6.05 -9.82 -4.67
N ASP A 195 -6.11 -11.16 -4.57
CA ASP A 195 -7.25 -11.96 -5.05
C ASP A 195 -8.56 -11.61 -4.33
N LEU A 196 -8.48 -11.18 -3.06
CA LEU A 196 -9.61 -10.69 -2.28
C LEU A 196 -9.98 -9.22 -2.58
N GLY A 197 -9.19 -8.51 -3.40
CA GLY A 197 -9.45 -7.11 -3.75
C GLY A 197 -9.11 -6.10 -2.65
N LEU A 198 -8.40 -6.51 -1.60
CA LEU A 198 -7.95 -5.65 -0.49
C LEU A 198 -6.68 -4.87 -0.85
N ILE A 199 -5.88 -5.39 -1.77
CA ILE A 199 -4.75 -4.69 -2.38
C ILE A 199 -5.10 -4.47 -3.84
N ARG A 200 -5.17 -3.20 -4.27
CA ARG A 200 -5.43 -2.82 -5.66
C ARG A 200 -4.27 -3.22 -6.55
N THR A 201 -3.07 -2.85 -6.13
CA THR A 201 -1.82 -3.02 -6.88
C THR A 201 -0.65 -3.18 -5.92
N TYR A 202 0.33 -3.98 -6.35
CA TYR A 202 1.56 -4.25 -5.64
C TYR A 202 2.75 -4.02 -6.56
N VAL A 203 3.68 -3.16 -6.12
CA VAL A 203 4.94 -2.90 -6.81
C VAL A 203 6.06 -3.60 -6.02
N PRO A 204 6.72 -4.62 -6.60
CA PRO A 204 7.80 -5.31 -5.92
C PRO A 204 9.00 -4.38 -5.70
N GLY A 205 9.69 -4.58 -4.58
CA GLY A 205 10.93 -3.86 -4.30
C GLY A 205 12.06 -4.35 -5.20
N ALA A 206 12.95 -3.44 -5.57
CA ALA A 206 14.11 -3.74 -6.40
C ALA A 206 15.38 -3.05 -5.87
N THR A 207 16.54 -3.45 -6.37
CA THR A 207 17.82 -2.80 -6.08
C THR A 207 18.38 -2.30 -7.39
N SER A 208 18.87 -1.08 -7.40
CA SER A 208 19.54 -0.47 -8.55
C SER A 208 20.81 0.24 -8.07
N SER A 209 21.82 0.28 -8.92
CA SER A 209 23.06 1.04 -8.69
C SER A 209 22.83 2.55 -8.71
N VAL A 210 21.71 3.00 -9.29
CA VAL A 210 21.36 4.40 -9.54
C VAL A 210 20.66 5.05 -8.35
N LEU A 211 20.01 4.29 -7.46
CA LEU A 211 19.27 4.86 -6.33
C LEU A 211 20.07 4.84 -5.03
N PHE A 212 19.86 5.84 -4.16
CA PHE A 212 20.55 5.92 -2.87
C PHE A 212 20.22 4.71 -2.00
N GLU A 213 18.93 4.44 -1.84
CA GLU A 213 18.41 3.32 -1.07
C GLU A 213 17.86 2.19 -1.94
N LYS A 214 17.76 0.99 -1.34
CA LYS A 214 17.01 -0.11 -1.95
C LYS A 214 15.53 0.28 -2.02
N MET A 215 14.94 0.09 -3.19
CA MET A 215 13.52 0.33 -3.40
C MET A 215 12.72 -0.65 -2.55
N LYS A 216 11.97 -0.11 -1.59
CA LYS A 216 11.03 -0.89 -0.79
C LYS A 216 9.79 -1.19 -1.64
N SER A 217 9.10 -2.26 -1.27
CA SER A 217 7.86 -2.63 -1.94
C SER A 217 6.78 -1.59 -1.65
N ILE A 218 5.93 -1.33 -2.64
CA ILE A 218 4.82 -0.38 -2.52
C ILE A 218 3.51 -1.14 -2.63
N TYR A 219 2.62 -0.91 -1.67
CA TYR A 219 1.29 -1.52 -1.61
C TYR A 219 0.24 -0.42 -1.74
N PHE A 220 -0.70 -0.59 -2.67
CA PHE A 220 -1.86 0.28 -2.83
C PHE A 220 -3.06 -0.44 -2.25
N LEU A 221 -3.47 -0.06 -1.04
CA LEU A 221 -4.60 -0.68 -0.34
C LEU A 221 -5.92 -0.18 -0.92
N ASN A 222 -6.91 -1.06 -0.98
CA ASN A 222 -8.25 -0.71 -1.41
C ASN A 222 -9.10 -0.22 -0.22
N LEU A 223 -8.92 1.04 0.16
CA LEU A 223 -9.66 1.60 1.31
C LEU A 223 -11.18 1.60 1.13
N ASN A 224 -11.68 1.55 -0.12
CA ASN A 224 -13.10 1.44 -0.45
C ASN A 224 -13.65 0.00 -0.29
N HIS A 225 -12.80 -0.97 0.05
CA HIS A 225 -13.25 -2.33 0.30
C HIS A 225 -14.15 -2.38 1.54
N PRO A 226 -15.28 -3.12 1.54
CA PRO A 226 -16.23 -3.16 2.66
C PRO A 226 -15.61 -3.55 4.01
N GLU A 227 -14.61 -4.44 4.00
CA GLU A 227 -13.87 -4.83 5.22
C GLU A 227 -13.04 -3.68 5.81
N LEU A 228 -12.69 -2.67 5.01
CA LEU A 228 -11.85 -1.53 5.39
C LEU A 228 -12.67 -0.26 5.62
N SER A 229 -13.63 0.07 4.76
CA SER A 229 -14.43 1.29 4.93
C SER A 229 -15.67 1.10 5.79
N GLY A 230 -16.12 -0.15 6.01
CA GLY A 230 -17.39 -0.40 6.69
C GLY A 230 -18.62 -0.12 5.83
N GLY A 231 -18.43 0.14 4.52
CA GLY A 231 -19.50 0.40 3.56
C GLY A 231 -19.41 1.76 2.86
N ASP A 232 -18.60 2.68 3.38
CA ASP A 232 -18.45 4.03 2.82
C ASP A 232 -17.33 4.15 1.78
N ASN A 233 -17.32 5.22 0.99
CA ASN A 233 -16.20 5.52 0.10
C ASN A 233 -15.11 6.27 0.87
N ALA A 234 -14.04 5.57 1.24
CA ALA A 234 -12.86 6.19 1.85
C ALA A 234 -12.10 7.10 0.88
N THR A 235 -12.09 6.77 -0.41
CA THR A 235 -11.40 7.53 -1.47
C THR A 235 -12.29 7.69 -2.70
N SER A 236 -12.15 8.82 -3.39
CA SER A 236 -12.74 9.04 -4.72
C SER A 236 -11.88 8.41 -5.80
N VAL A 237 -12.51 8.03 -6.91
CA VAL A 237 -11.87 7.37 -8.04
C VAL A 237 -12.06 8.22 -9.29
N LEU A 238 -10.96 8.52 -9.99
CA LEU A 238 -10.98 9.24 -11.25
C LEU A 238 -10.28 8.38 -12.31
N VAL A 239 -10.97 8.09 -13.40
CA VAL A 239 -10.46 7.25 -14.48
C VAL A 239 -10.56 8.02 -15.78
N CYS A 240 -9.50 8.02 -16.57
CA CYS A 240 -9.53 8.50 -17.95
C CYS A 240 -8.95 7.43 -18.86
N THR A 241 -9.71 7.01 -19.87
CA THR A 241 -9.17 6.29 -21.03
C THR A 241 -8.89 7.32 -22.12
N THR A 242 -7.73 7.24 -22.75
CA THR A 242 -7.36 8.17 -23.82
C THR A 242 -6.96 7.38 -25.06
N ARG A 243 -7.48 7.83 -26.20
CA ARG A 243 -6.98 7.44 -27.53
C ARG A 243 -6.01 8.48 -28.09
N LEU A 244 -5.87 9.62 -27.42
CA LEU A 244 -5.02 10.72 -27.86
C LEU A 244 -3.55 10.36 -27.67
N ASP A 245 -2.72 10.87 -28.58
CA ASP A 245 -1.27 10.78 -28.46
C ASP A 245 -0.84 11.41 -27.14
N PHE A 246 -0.12 10.62 -26.35
CA PHE A 246 0.49 11.07 -25.10
C PHE A 246 1.34 12.31 -25.39
N PRO A 247 1.30 13.38 -24.56
CA PRO A 247 2.11 14.55 -24.84
C PRO A 247 3.56 14.10 -24.91
N THR A 248 4.23 14.41 -26.02
CA THR A 248 5.64 14.07 -26.28
C THR A 248 6.57 14.50 -25.13
N ARG A 249 6.11 15.43 -24.28
CA ARG A 249 6.80 16.00 -23.12
C ARG A 249 6.64 15.20 -21.83
N ALA A 250 5.51 14.53 -21.59
CA ALA A 250 5.45 13.56 -20.50
C ALA A 250 6.14 12.28 -21.02
N GLN A 251 7.17 11.79 -20.36
CA GLN A 251 7.87 10.59 -20.79
C GLN A 251 7.48 9.44 -19.87
N HIS A 252 6.77 8.46 -20.43
CA HIS A 252 6.52 7.21 -19.74
C HIS A 252 7.84 6.42 -19.65
N ALA A 253 8.13 5.76 -18.52
CA ALA A 253 9.41 5.10 -18.30
C ALA A 253 9.71 3.98 -19.31
N ASP A 254 8.68 3.40 -19.94
CA ASP A 254 8.86 2.45 -21.06
C ASP A 254 9.45 3.11 -22.31
N THR A 255 9.13 4.38 -22.57
CA THR A 255 9.73 5.15 -23.67
C THR A 255 11.21 5.41 -23.37
N ILE A 256 11.54 5.80 -22.13
CA ILE A 256 12.93 5.92 -21.65
C ILE A 256 13.66 4.59 -21.86
N ARG A 257 13.07 3.46 -21.44
CA ARG A 257 13.63 2.12 -21.60
C ARG A 257 13.88 1.71 -23.06
N ARG A 258 13.02 2.13 -23.98
CA ARG A 258 13.23 1.88 -25.41
C ARG A 258 14.34 2.76 -25.97
N ASN A 259 14.40 4.02 -25.53
CA ASN A 259 15.38 5.00 -26.00
C ASN A 259 16.79 4.71 -25.48
N THR A 260 16.97 4.11 -24.29
CA THR A 260 18.29 3.65 -23.81
C THR A 260 18.92 2.55 -24.68
N ARG A 261 18.13 1.90 -25.55
CA ARG A 261 18.60 0.89 -26.50
C ARG A 261 19.00 1.47 -27.86
N GLN A 262 18.75 2.75 -28.11
CA GLN A 262 19.11 3.44 -29.35
C GLN A 262 20.55 3.98 -29.28
N ASN A 263 21.14 4.33 -30.43
CA ASN A 263 22.56 4.70 -30.50
C ASN A 263 22.87 5.99 -29.71
N PRO A 264 24.03 6.07 -29.02
CA PRO A 264 24.41 7.20 -28.17
C PRO A 264 24.52 8.54 -28.90
N THR A 265 24.88 8.51 -30.18
CA THR A 265 25.12 9.69 -31.02
C THR A 265 23.86 10.50 -31.32
N THR A 266 22.68 9.94 -31.07
CA THR A 266 21.38 10.62 -31.18
C THR A 266 20.92 11.29 -29.87
N HIS A 267 21.59 11.08 -28.74
CA HIS A 267 21.13 11.53 -27.42
C HIS A 267 21.40 13.01 -27.10
N GLN A 268 22.32 13.69 -27.81
CA GLN A 268 22.64 15.10 -27.55
C GLN A 268 21.49 16.08 -27.89
N ASN A 269 20.50 15.65 -28.68
CA ASN A 269 19.34 16.46 -29.06
C ASN A 269 18.03 16.02 -28.36
N TYR A 270 18.08 15.07 -27.43
CA TYR A 270 16.89 14.59 -26.72
C TYR A 270 16.70 15.35 -25.39
N PRO A 271 15.46 15.72 -25.03
CA PRO A 271 15.15 16.48 -23.81
C PRO A 271 15.38 15.74 -22.46
N TYR A 272 16.17 14.65 -22.44
CA TYR A 272 16.37 13.75 -21.28
C TYR A 272 17.74 13.04 -21.30
N GLY A 273 18.80 13.75 -21.69
CA GLY A 273 20.11 13.17 -21.97
C GLY A 273 20.74 12.51 -20.73
N GLU A 274 20.63 13.16 -19.57
CA GLU A 274 21.22 12.65 -18.33
C GLU A 274 20.39 11.49 -17.76
N VAL A 275 19.05 11.55 -17.82
CA VAL A 275 18.17 10.43 -17.46
C VAL A 275 18.50 9.20 -18.32
N LEU A 276 18.66 9.35 -19.63
CA LEU A 276 19.00 8.23 -20.53
C LEU A 276 20.37 7.64 -20.23
N SER A 277 21.37 8.49 -19.97
CA SER A 277 22.71 8.08 -19.57
C SER A 277 22.69 7.27 -18.26
N LEU A 278 21.97 7.75 -17.26
CA LEU A 278 21.83 7.11 -15.95
C LEU A 278 21.06 5.78 -16.02
N CYS A 279 20.04 5.72 -16.87
CA CYS A 279 19.19 4.54 -17.04
C CYS A 279 19.83 3.48 -17.96
N LYS A 280 21.00 3.74 -18.53
CA LYS A 280 21.72 2.78 -19.36
C LYS A 280 22.07 1.54 -18.54
N ASP A 281 21.89 0.37 -19.16
CA ASP A 281 22.18 -0.95 -18.57
C ASP A 281 21.36 -1.31 -17.30
N GLN A 282 20.32 -0.54 -16.96
CA GLN A 282 19.43 -0.85 -15.85
C GLN A 282 18.48 -2.01 -16.15
N GLN A 283 18.10 -2.74 -15.10
CA GLN A 283 17.17 -3.86 -15.18
C GLN A 283 15.73 -3.40 -15.50
N PRO A 284 14.90 -4.22 -16.17
CA PRO A 284 13.50 -3.86 -16.48
C PRO A 284 12.67 -3.44 -15.26
N SER A 285 12.92 -4.05 -14.09
CA SER A 285 12.24 -3.72 -12.83
C SER A 285 12.52 -2.30 -12.34
N PHE A 286 13.69 -1.74 -12.67
CA PHE A 286 14.02 -0.34 -12.37
C PHE A 286 13.09 0.62 -13.10
N PHE A 287 12.79 0.37 -14.38
CA PHE A 287 11.90 1.25 -15.16
C PHE A 287 10.46 1.23 -14.64
N HIS A 288 9.99 0.09 -14.11
CA HIS A 288 8.69 0.05 -13.44
C HIS A 288 8.69 0.91 -12.17
N PHE A 289 9.77 0.91 -11.40
CA PHE A 289 9.86 1.77 -10.23
C PHE A 289 10.05 3.25 -10.60
N LEU A 290 10.84 3.55 -11.63
CA LEU A 290 11.00 4.91 -12.17
C LEU A 290 9.64 5.50 -12.57
N GLN A 291 8.80 4.70 -13.22
CA GLN A 291 7.43 5.07 -13.54
C GLN A 291 6.64 5.47 -12.30
N VAL A 292 6.67 4.64 -11.26
CA VAL A 292 5.97 4.90 -9.99
C VAL A 292 6.50 6.16 -9.30
N MET A 293 7.81 6.44 -9.39
CA MET A 293 8.37 7.68 -8.85
C MET A 293 7.89 8.91 -9.61
N LEU A 294 7.91 8.89 -10.95
CA LEU A 294 7.40 9.99 -11.78
C LEU A 294 5.92 10.26 -11.49
N GLU A 295 5.11 9.19 -11.38
CA GLU A 295 3.70 9.27 -11.00
C GLU A 295 3.51 9.84 -9.60
N LYS A 296 4.34 9.46 -8.63
CA LYS A 296 4.31 10.01 -7.26
C LYS A 296 4.68 11.50 -7.24
N TYR A 297 5.66 11.92 -8.02
CA TYR A 297 6.04 13.33 -8.13
C TYR A 297 4.94 14.16 -8.79
N ALA A 298 4.32 13.64 -9.86
CA ALA A 298 3.17 14.28 -10.49
C ALA A 298 1.98 14.38 -9.54
N ALA A 299 1.67 13.31 -8.79
CA ALA A 299 0.61 13.31 -7.79
C ALA A 299 0.85 14.35 -6.67
N HIS A 300 2.10 14.57 -6.28
CA HIS A 300 2.46 15.64 -5.34
C HIS A 300 2.16 17.04 -5.92
N LEU A 301 2.54 17.29 -7.18
CA LEU A 301 2.24 18.55 -7.87
C LEU A 301 0.74 18.77 -8.02
N LEU A 302 -0.02 17.73 -8.42
CA LEU A 302 -1.47 17.78 -8.53
C LEU A 302 -2.11 18.13 -7.19
N SER A 303 -1.68 17.49 -6.11
CA SER A 303 -2.21 17.78 -4.77
C SER A 303 -1.93 19.24 -4.39
N LYS A 304 -0.70 19.72 -4.54
CA LYS A 304 -0.31 21.04 -4.02
C LYS A 304 -0.76 22.20 -4.90
N TYR A 305 -0.80 22.02 -6.22
CA TYR A 305 -0.90 23.11 -7.19
C TYR A 305 -1.99 22.93 -8.25
N TRP A 306 -2.99 22.05 -8.07
CA TRP A 306 -4.04 21.83 -9.08
C TRP A 306 -4.56 23.12 -9.73
N SER A 307 -5.03 24.09 -8.93
CA SER A 307 -5.61 25.34 -9.42
C SER A 307 -4.61 26.22 -10.18
N VAL A 308 -3.32 26.12 -9.86
CA VAL A 308 -2.26 26.86 -10.56
C VAL A 308 -1.94 26.15 -11.87
N LEU A 309 -1.84 24.82 -11.87
CA LEU A 309 -1.53 24.00 -13.04
C LEU A 309 -2.55 24.18 -14.17
N VAL A 310 -3.85 24.25 -13.84
CA VAL A 310 -4.93 24.49 -14.81
C VAL A 310 -4.74 25.83 -15.55
N ASN A 311 -4.21 26.84 -14.87
CA ASN A 311 -4.05 28.20 -15.41
C ASN A 311 -2.63 28.49 -15.90
N CYS A 312 -1.70 27.55 -15.76
CA CYS A 312 -0.29 27.78 -16.05
C CYS A 312 -0.01 27.62 -17.54
N PRO A 313 0.57 28.63 -18.22
CA PRO A 313 1.08 28.44 -19.57
C PRO A 313 2.14 27.34 -19.56
N SER A 314 2.13 26.45 -20.55
CA SER A 314 3.09 25.33 -20.66
C SER A 314 4.58 25.75 -20.70
N SER A 315 4.86 27.05 -20.84
CA SER A 315 6.20 27.67 -20.83
C SER A 315 6.67 28.17 -19.47
N GLN A 316 5.80 28.22 -18.45
CA GLN A 316 6.14 28.68 -17.11
C GLN A 316 6.04 27.51 -16.12
N TRP A 317 7.04 27.35 -15.26
CA TRP A 317 7.11 26.23 -14.32
C TRP A 317 7.03 26.74 -12.89
N ILE A 318 6.43 25.92 -12.04
CA ILE A 318 6.38 26.18 -10.60
C ILE A 318 7.74 25.76 -10.04
N ASP A 319 8.39 26.62 -9.25
CA ASP A 319 9.58 26.21 -8.51
C ASP A 319 9.15 25.52 -7.21
N ASP A 320 9.23 24.19 -7.17
CA ASP A 320 9.00 23.42 -5.95
C ASP A 320 10.32 22.80 -5.45
N GLN A 321 11.00 23.57 -4.61
CA GLN A 321 12.28 23.18 -4.00
C GLN A 321 12.16 21.92 -3.12
N GLU A 322 11.00 21.68 -2.53
CA GLU A 322 10.77 20.50 -1.70
C GLU A 322 10.75 19.23 -2.57
N LEU A 323 10.04 19.27 -3.70
CA LEU A 323 10.00 18.17 -4.65
C LEU A 323 11.36 17.95 -5.32
N GLN A 324 12.05 19.01 -5.73
CA GLN A 324 13.42 18.90 -6.27
C GLN A 324 14.38 18.27 -5.26
N ALA A 325 14.30 18.64 -3.98
CA ALA A 325 15.11 18.03 -2.93
C ALA A 325 14.76 16.54 -2.72
N ARG A 326 13.47 16.17 -2.80
CA ARG A 326 13.04 14.77 -2.74
C ARG A 326 13.60 13.97 -3.91
N ILE A 327 13.47 14.46 -5.14
CA ILE A 327 14.05 13.83 -6.34
C ILE A 327 15.55 13.65 -6.15
N ARG A 328 16.27 14.69 -5.71
CA ARG A 328 17.72 14.62 -5.47
C ARG A 328 18.10 13.54 -4.44
N ASN A 329 17.29 13.34 -3.40
CA ASN A 329 17.55 12.34 -2.36
C ASN A 329 17.25 10.90 -2.80
N ASP A 330 16.44 10.71 -3.85
CA ASP A 330 16.10 9.38 -4.34
C ASP A 330 17.21 8.80 -5.25
N PHE A 331 17.94 9.64 -6.00
CA PHE A 331 18.94 9.24 -6.98
C PHE A 331 20.37 9.51 -6.53
N ARG A 332 21.26 8.53 -6.72
CA ARG A 332 22.70 8.74 -6.53
C ARG A 332 23.22 9.71 -7.60
N PRO A 333 24.19 10.57 -7.25
CA PRO A 333 24.91 11.35 -8.24
C PRO A 333 25.55 10.40 -9.27
N PRO A 334 25.57 10.76 -10.57
CA PRO A 334 26.28 10.00 -11.58
C PRO A 334 27.73 9.75 -11.13
N ALA A 335 28.19 8.49 -11.21
CA ALA A 335 29.51 8.11 -10.70
C ALA A 335 30.63 8.88 -11.42
N ARG A 336 31.61 9.33 -10.63
CA ARG A 336 32.82 10.04 -11.06
C ARG A 336 33.53 9.24 -12.15
N LEU A 337 33.65 9.79 -13.36
CA LEU A 337 34.68 9.35 -14.28
C LEU A 337 36.02 9.85 -13.73
N SER A 338 36.79 8.92 -13.17
CA SER A 338 38.19 9.03 -12.68
C SER A 338 38.48 9.95 -11.48
N ASP A 339 39.13 9.36 -10.47
CA ASP A 339 39.87 10.01 -9.38
C ASP A 339 41.12 10.74 -9.92
N SER A 340 40.94 11.74 -10.79
CA SER A 340 41.94 12.81 -10.90
C SER A 340 41.54 13.89 -9.91
N GLY A 341 42.46 14.29 -9.04
CA GLY A 341 42.29 15.29 -7.99
C GLY A 341 42.09 16.72 -8.52
N ASP A 342 41.24 16.88 -9.53
CA ASP A 342 40.96 18.14 -10.20
C ASP A 342 39.61 18.68 -9.72
N ASP A 343 39.65 19.86 -9.10
CA ASP A 343 38.49 20.51 -8.48
C ASP A 343 37.41 20.86 -9.53
N CYS A 344 37.78 20.95 -10.81
CA CYS A 344 36.88 21.17 -11.93
C CYS A 344 35.86 20.04 -12.13
N LEU A 345 36.26 18.77 -11.98
CA LEU A 345 35.34 17.62 -12.17
C LEU A 345 34.26 17.52 -11.10
N LYS A 346 34.51 18.08 -9.90
CA LYS A 346 33.50 18.18 -8.83
C LYS A 346 32.40 19.19 -9.16
N VAL A 347 32.74 20.25 -9.90
CA VAL A 347 31.77 21.25 -10.39
C VAL A 347 30.87 20.63 -11.46
N PHE A 348 31.46 19.92 -12.44
CA PHE A 348 30.70 19.24 -13.50
C PHE A 348 29.79 18.10 -12.99
N GLY A 349 30.22 17.32 -11.99
CA GLY A 349 29.36 16.29 -11.37
C GLY A 349 28.18 16.88 -10.59
N ARG A 350 28.34 18.07 -10.01
CA ARG A 350 27.27 18.81 -9.32
C ARG A 350 26.25 19.37 -10.31
N ASP A 351 26.72 19.81 -11.48
CA ASP A 351 25.92 20.31 -12.59
C ASP A 351 25.03 19.22 -13.22
N ARG A 352 25.60 18.04 -13.51
CA ARG A 352 24.83 16.89 -14.03
C ARG A 352 23.72 16.38 -13.10
N CYS A 353 23.97 16.42 -11.78
CA CYS A 353 22.94 16.07 -10.81
C CYS A 353 21.79 17.09 -10.82
N GLY A 354 22.10 18.37 -11.04
CA GLY A 354 21.09 19.42 -11.27
C GLY A 354 20.25 19.12 -12.50
N ILE A 355 20.91 18.90 -13.64
CA ILE A 355 20.25 18.56 -14.92
C ILE A 355 19.34 17.33 -14.77
N LEU A 356 19.80 16.28 -14.11
CA LEU A 356 18.99 15.07 -13.86
C LEU A 356 17.73 15.39 -13.06
N VAL A 357 17.87 16.16 -11.98
CA VAL A 357 16.73 16.56 -11.13
C VAL A 357 15.74 17.39 -11.95
N ASP A 358 16.23 18.32 -12.77
CA ASP A 358 15.40 19.19 -13.61
C ASP A 358 14.67 18.38 -14.70
N GLU A 359 15.35 17.43 -15.35
CA GLU A 359 14.74 16.52 -16.33
C GLU A 359 13.61 15.69 -15.71
N LEU A 360 13.86 15.07 -14.54
CA LEU A 360 12.84 14.26 -13.84
C LEU A 360 11.69 15.12 -13.33
N TYR A 361 11.99 16.31 -12.80
CA TYR A 361 11.00 17.29 -12.38
C TYR A 361 10.12 17.71 -13.54
N HIS A 362 10.72 18.05 -14.69
CA HIS A 362 10.00 18.45 -15.90
C HIS A 362 9.11 17.32 -16.44
N GLY A 363 9.57 16.07 -16.39
CA GLY A 363 8.77 14.90 -16.73
C GLY A 363 7.53 14.75 -15.85
N ALA A 364 7.70 14.88 -14.52
CA ALA A 364 6.59 14.84 -13.57
C ALA A 364 5.63 16.03 -13.70
N TYR A 365 6.16 17.22 -13.96
CA TYR A 365 5.39 18.44 -14.17
C TYR A 365 4.54 18.37 -15.45
N SER A 366 5.13 17.91 -16.54
CA SER A 366 4.43 17.66 -17.81
C SER A 366 3.30 16.64 -17.64
N LEU A 367 3.55 15.58 -16.86
CA LEU A 367 2.52 14.60 -16.52
C LEU A 367 1.39 15.25 -15.71
N ALA A 368 1.70 16.08 -14.71
CA ALA A 368 0.68 16.76 -13.90
C ALA A 368 -0.19 17.72 -14.74
N ILE A 369 0.41 18.54 -15.61
CA ILE A 369 -0.35 19.42 -16.52
C ILE A 369 -1.29 18.60 -17.41
N TRP A 370 -0.76 17.55 -18.04
CA TRP A 370 -1.56 16.70 -18.90
C TRP A 370 -2.76 16.10 -18.17
N ILE A 371 -2.57 15.67 -16.92
CA ILE A 371 -3.67 15.17 -16.09
C ILE A 371 -4.70 16.27 -15.83
N THR A 372 -4.28 17.49 -15.52
CA THR A 372 -5.23 18.60 -15.34
C THR A 372 -6.02 18.89 -16.61
N GLU A 373 -5.39 18.84 -17.79
CA GLU A 373 -6.06 19.02 -19.09
C GLU A 373 -7.12 17.94 -19.34
N LEU A 374 -6.85 16.68 -18.96
CA LEU A 374 -7.82 15.58 -19.13
C LEU A 374 -9.09 15.77 -18.28
N PHE A 375 -8.95 16.35 -17.09
CA PHE A 375 -10.03 16.51 -16.12
C PHE A 375 -10.65 17.92 -16.11
N ASP A 376 -10.12 18.87 -16.90
CA ASP A 376 -10.64 20.24 -17.00
C ASP A 376 -12.13 20.30 -17.43
N GLN A 377 -12.52 19.37 -18.29
CA GLN A 377 -13.91 19.20 -18.74
C GLN A 377 -14.88 18.66 -17.67
N VAL A 378 -14.39 18.20 -16.52
CA VAL A 378 -15.22 17.65 -15.45
C VAL A 378 -15.68 18.76 -14.51
N SER A 379 -16.95 19.11 -14.60
CA SER A 379 -17.59 20.05 -13.67
C SER A 379 -18.11 19.35 -12.40
N GLY A 380 -18.22 20.11 -11.31
CA GLY A 380 -18.81 19.63 -10.04
C GLY A 380 -17.87 18.90 -9.09
N VAL A 381 -16.58 18.76 -9.44
CA VAL A 381 -15.57 18.13 -8.57
C VAL A 381 -14.56 19.19 -8.09
N PRO A 382 -14.39 19.40 -6.76
CA PRO A 382 -13.49 20.42 -6.23
C PRO A 382 -12.04 19.91 -6.18
N PHE A 383 -11.43 19.69 -7.34
CA PHE A 383 -10.09 19.08 -7.46
C PHE A 383 -8.99 19.83 -6.67
N GLY A 384 -9.03 21.16 -6.61
CA GLY A 384 -8.05 21.97 -5.86
C GLY A 384 -8.06 21.77 -4.34
N ALA A 385 -9.10 21.12 -3.80
CA ALA A 385 -9.22 20.79 -2.38
C ALA A 385 -8.91 19.31 -2.08
N MET A 386 -8.33 18.58 -3.03
CA MET A 386 -8.05 17.15 -2.92
C MET A 386 -6.55 16.85 -2.92
N ASP A 387 -6.21 15.73 -2.28
CA ASP A 387 -4.91 15.08 -2.41
C ASP A 387 -5.05 13.88 -3.36
N PHE A 388 -4.02 13.64 -4.17
CA PHE A 388 -4.07 12.68 -5.26
C PHE A 388 -2.98 11.62 -5.14
N VAL A 389 -3.28 10.43 -5.65
CA VAL A 389 -2.33 9.34 -5.92
C VAL A 389 -2.67 8.75 -7.28
N ILE A 390 -1.66 8.55 -8.12
CA ILE A 390 -1.81 7.83 -9.39
C ILE A 390 -1.59 6.34 -9.11
N ILE A 391 -2.51 5.47 -9.57
CA ILE A 391 -2.35 4.02 -9.46
C ILE A 391 -1.44 3.54 -10.59
N PRO A 392 -0.28 2.94 -10.28
CA PRO A 392 0.65 2.49 -11.31
C PRO A 392 0.09 1.33 -12.12
N ARG A 393 0.32 1.37 -13.42
CA ARG A 393 -0.12 0.32 -14.36
C ARG A 393 1.07 -0.46 -14.93
N LEU A 394 0.75 -1.53 -15.65
CA LEU A 394 1.74 -2.34 -16.35
C LEU A 394 2.53 -1.45 -17.33
N LEU A 395 3.85 -1.44 -17.19
CA LEU A 395 4.78 -0.59 -17.94
C LEU A 395 4.55 -0.57 -19.47
N ARG A 396 4.07 -1.68 -20.05
CA ARG A 396 3.84 -1.75 -21.51
C ARG A 396 2.57 -1.04 -21.99
N SER A 397 1.66 -0.72 -21.08
CA SER A 397 0.36 -0.12 -21.41
C SER A 397 0.46 1.39 -21.60
N GLY A 398 1.60 2.01 -21.27
CA GLY A 398 1.71 3.46 -21.24
C GLY A 398 0.58 4.10 -20.42
N TYR A 399 0.19 5.31 -20.82
CA TYR A 399 -0.92 6.04 -20.23
C TYR A 399 -2.19 6.02 -21.09
N PHE A 400 -2.44 4.95 -21.89
CA PHE A 400 -3.73 4.78 -22.57
C PHE A 400 -4.92 4.73 -21.60
N LEU A 401 -4.63 4.39 -20.34
CA LEU A 401 -5.56 4.41 -19.23
C LEU A 401 -4.82 5.00 -18.04
N LEU A 402 -5.40 6.04 -17.45
CA LEU A 402 -4.95 6.70 -16.25
C LEU A 402 -5.99 6.53 -15.16
N THR A 403 -5.54 6.15 -13.97
CA THR A 403 -6.40 6.00 -12.78
C THR A 403 -5.80 6.78 -11.63
N LEU A 404 -6.56 7.70 -11.06
CA LEU A 404 -6.22 8.44 -9.86
C LEU A 404 -7.16 8.09 -8.72
N LEU A 405 -6.59 8.00 -7.53
CA LEU A 405 -7.33 8.11 -6.29
C LEU A 405 -7.25 9.56 -5.83
N ALA A 406 -8.38 10.11 -5.42
CA ALA A 406 -8.48 11.44 -4.87
C ALA A 406 -9.09 11.37 -3.47
N LEU A 407 -8.60 12.17 -2.54
CA LEU A 407 -9.14 12.27 -1.19
C LEU A 407 -9.34 13.75 -0.85
N PRO A 408 -10.54 14.18 -0.44
CA PRO A 408 -10.73 15.54 0.00
C PRO A 408 -9.93 15.83 1.28
N ARG A 409 -9.39 17.05 1.38
CA ARG A 409 -8.69 17.50 2.59
C ARG A 409 -9.63 17.65 3.79
N SER A 410 -10.87 18.03 3.52
CA SER A 410 -11.96 18.08 4.51
C SER A 410 -12.73 16.76 4.57
N SER A 411 -13.27 16.41 5.74
CA SER A 411 -14.11 15.23 5.93
C SER A 411 -15.34 15.22 5.00
N ASP A 412 -15.91 16.40 4.76
CA ASP A 412 -17.18 16.60 4.07
C ASP A 412 -17.02 16.84 2.56
N GLY A 413 -15.81 16.60 2.02
CA GLY A 413 -15.55 16.80 0.61
C GLY A 413 -16.13 15.70 -0.28
N TRP A 414 -16.16 15.98 -1.59
CA TRP A 414 -16.74 15.09 -2.59
C TRP A 414 -16.11 13.70 -2.59
N ARG A 415 -16.96 12.67 -2.56
CA ARG A 415 -16.61 11.25 -2.61
C ARG A 415 -17.43 10.56 -3.69
N GLY A 416 -16.76 10.03 -4.72
CA GLY A 416 -17.43 9.37 -5.83
C GLY A 416 -16.45 8.83 -6.87
N GLY A 417 -17.01 8.31 -7.96
CA GLY A 417 -16.28 7.85 -9.14
C GLY A 417 -16.55 8.78 -10.32
N VAL A 418 -15.52 9.16 -11.08
CA VAL A 418 -15.66 9.75 -12.41
C VAL A 418 -14.90 8.88 -13.40
N VAL A 419 -15.56 8.51 -14.50
CA VAL A 419 -14.94 7.77 -15.59
C VAL A 419 -15.12 8.58 -16.87
N ILE A 420 -14.01 8.87 -17.52
CA ILE A 420 -13.93 9.61 -18.77
C ILE A 420 -13.51 8.63 -19.86
N GLU A 421 -14.39 8.37 -20.83
CA GLU A 421 -14.09 7.52 -21.97
C GLU A 421 -14.45 8.24 -23.29
N PRO A 422 -13.61 8.11 -24.33
CA PRO A 422 -13.92 8.68 -25.64
C PRO A 422 -15.04 7.86 -26.29
N ASN A 423 -16.16 8.50 -26.60
CA ASN A 423 -17.24 7.88 -27.36
C ASN A 423 -16.82 7.66 -28.82
N ALA A 424 -17.63 6.92 -29.59
CA ALA A 424 -17.40 6.64 -31.00
C ALA A 424 -17.18 7.91 -31.85
N ASP A 425 -17.82 9.03 -31.46
CA ASP A 425 -17.71 10.34 -32.11
C ASP A 425 -16.60 11.23 -31.52
N ASN A 426 -15.68 10.66 -30.72
CA ASN A 426 -14.63 11.37 -29.99
C ASN A 426 -15.13 12.45 -29.00
N ARG A 427 -16.44 12.49 -28.73
CA ARG A 427 -17.01 13.27 -27.63
C ARG A 427 -16.66 12.58 -26.32
N VAL A 428 -16.23 13.38 -25.36
CA VAL A 428 -15.78 12.90 -24.06
C VAL A 428 -16.81 13.35 -23.03
N GLU A 429 -17.69 12.43 -22.61
CA GLU A 429 -18.70 12.71 -21.58
C GLU A 429 -18.31 12.02 -20.27
N PRO A 430 -18.11 12.78 -19.18
CA PRO A 430 -17.79 12.20 -17.88
C PRO A 430 -18.99 11.41 -17.32
N GLN A 431 -18.75 10.15 -16.96
CA GLN A 431 -19.72 9.32 -16.25
C GLN A 431 -19.47 9.42 -14.74
N PHE A 432 -20.52 9.75 -13.98
CA PHE A 432 -20.44 9.89 -12.53
C PHE A 432 -21.04 8.67 -11.84
N PHE A 433 -20.31 8.15 -10.87
CA PHE A 433 -20.71 7.03 -10.02
C PHE A 433 -20.76 7.50 -8.57
N PRO A 434 -21.86 7.26 -7.83
CA PRO A 434 -21.93 7.58 -6.41
C PRO A 434 -20.87 6.84 -5.58
N CYS A 435 -20.59 5.58 -5.89
CA CYS A 435 -19.53 4.82 -5.24
C CYS A 435 -18.70 3.99 -6.22
N GLU A 436 -17.50 3.60 -5.79
CA GLU A 436 -16.63 2.74 -6.62
C GLU A 436 -17.29 1.39 -6.92
N SER A 437 -18.08 0.84 -5.98
CA SER A 437 -18.78 -0.42 -6.19
C SER A 437 -19.85 -0.37 -7.28
N ASP A 438 -20.34 0.83 -7.64
CA ASP A 438 -21.29 1.02 -8.76
C ASP A 438 -20.60 0.90 -10.12
N ILE A 439 -19.27 1.04 -10.18
CA ILE A 439 -18.51 0.79 -11.40
C ILE A 439 -18.57 -0.71 -11.72
N PRO A 440 -18.95 -1.09 -12.96
CA PRO A 440 -19.03 -2.49 -13.36
C PRO A 440 -17.76 -3.27 -13.01
N LEU A 441 -17.92 -4.52 -12.55
CA LEU A 441 -16.81 -5.32 -12.04
C LEU A 441 -15.68 -5.50 -13.07
N GLU A 442 -16.03 -5.74 -14.33
CA GLU A 442 -15.05 -5.87 -15.42
C GLU A 442 -14.29 -4.57 -15.67
N ASP A 443 -14.97 -3.43 -15.54
CA ASP A 443 -14.35 -2.11 -15.68
C ASP A 443 -13.45 -1.80 -14.49
N ARG A 444 -13.81 -2.20 -13.26
CA ARG A 444 -12.90 -2.10 -12.11
C ARG A 444 -11.60 -2.87 -12.31
N TYR A 445 -11.64 -4.05 -12.94
CA TYR A 445 -10.43 -4.76 -13.35
C TYR A 445 -9.67 -4.03 -14.47
N ARG A 446 -10.40 -3.54 -15.49
CA ARG A 446 -9.81 -2.81 -16.61
C ARG A 446 -9.06 -1.58 -16.12
N PHE A 447 -9.68 -0.78 -15.26
CA PHE A 447 -9.18 0.46 -14.67
C PHE A 447 -8.10 0.26 -13.61
N GLY A 448 -7.84 -0.98 -13.18
CA GLY A 448 -6.81 -1.26 -12.16
C GLY A 448 -7.25 -0.89 -10.74
N LEU A 449 -8.55 -0.68 -10.53
CA LEU A 449 -9.15 -0.53 -9.21
C LEU A 449 -9.14 -1.85 -8.46
N LEU A 450 -9.21 -2.96 -9.20
CA LEU A 450 -9.03 -4.32 -8.74
C LEU A 450 -8.04 -5.07 -9.62
N THR A 451 -7.35 -6.06 -9.06
CA THR A 451 -6.52 -7.01 -9.82
C THR A 451 -7.31 -8.30 -10.03
N ARG A 452 -7.29 -8.84 -11.26
CA ARG A 452 -8.02 -10.08 -11.58
C ARG A 452 -7.50 -11.26 -10.74
N PRO A 453 -8.36 -12.03 -10.06
CA PRO A 453 -7.93 -13.19 -9.30
C PRO A 453 -7.17 -14.20 -10.15
N GLY A 454 -6.06 -14.72 -9.63
CA GLY A 454 -5.24 -15.69 -10.37
C GLY A 454 -4.54 -15.12 -11.62
N SER A 455 -4.66 -13.82 -11.89
CA SER A 455 -3.69 -13.16 -12.74
C SER A 455 -2.35 -13.38 -12.08
N LYS A 456 -1.45 -14.10 -12.77
CA LYS A 456 -0.06 -14.05 -12.38
C LYS A 456 0.26 -12.56 -12.43
N VAL A 457 0.43 -11.92 -11.28
CA VAL A 457 1.24 -10.71 -11.17
C VAL A 457 2.58 -11.20 -11.69
N LYS A 458 2.73 -11.15 -13.02
CA LYS A 458 3.91 -11.61 -13.71
C LYS A 458 4.98 -10.74 -13.08
N ASN A 459 5.88 -11.37 -12.35
CA ASN A 459 7.11 -10.71 -11.93
C ASN A 459 7.58 -9.88 -13.13
N PRO A 460 7.68 -8.55 -12.99
CA PRO A 460 8.14 -7.70 -14.09
C PRO A 460 9.53 -8.13 -14.57
#